data_AF-A0A8S9RS79-F1
#
_entry.id   AF-A0A8S9RS79-F1
#
_cell.length_a   1.000
_cell.length_b   1.000
_cell.length_c   1.000
_cell.angle_alpha   90.00
_cell.angle_beta   90.00
_cell.angle_gamma   90.00
#
_symmetry.space_group_name_H-M   'P 1'
#
loop_
_entity.id
_entity.type
_entity.pdbx_description
1 polymer ?
#
loop_
_entity_poly.entity_id
_entity_poly.type
_entity_poly.pdbx_seq_one_letter_code
_entity_poly.pdbx_strand_id
1 'polypeptide(L)'
;METTAFHRSILVGLMESFNAFINPPINGTPTADVVSLLLKTLQKVPNVAQSHASDILPLLLKFMGYNSENPLCVGLYNSEACKGEEWKGLLKQSLALLKLMKNPRSSRFSQFVNDVLLYRFLDDDDAEIQMSVLEFLVLSNDYLLPHSHRLENLIKPKKLRDELTTWNFSKDIEEAHRSHFVSLVIRILMPKRTSICHREAVLGVISQLDVNELSLFFALLMKPLNIISDEAADLFWSSGESSLDYFQKSKFSKYINVDALSTLSWKMKSGFLHVIQHILKVFDVFHVRPFLDFLMGCVVRLLVNNAPTIDEESNNIDREIVSTNHDQAGSAPKQFKELRSLCLKIIALALKKYEDCELGSEFWDLFFSASQRRRRTVVATTLVFSFPVLMERISTFLLLFYTRPLWLHSEVELVHIIVKMFKSSVLFFYFTSHIPFFYFTSHE
;
A
#
# COMPACT_ATOMS: atom_id res chain seq x y z
N MET A 1 19.67 8.39 49.88
CA MET A 1 19.89 6.93 49.67
C MET A 1 18.58 6.14 49.73
N GLU A 2 17.64 6.49 50.62
CA GLU A 2 16.32 5.82 50.71
C GLU A 2 15.37 6.11 49.53
N THR A 3 15.37 7.34 48.99
CA THR A 3 14.54 7.73 47.83
C THR A 3 14.87 6.95 46.56
N THR A 4 16.15 6.63 46.34
CA THR A 4 16.61 5.79 45.22
C THR A 4 16.18 4.33 45.36
N ALA A 5 16.12 3.79 46.57
CA ALA A 5 15.67 2.41 46.81
C ALA A 5 14.16 2.26 46.61
N PHE A 6 13.39 3.25 47.06
CA PHE A 6 11.93 3.30 46.87
C PHE A 6 11.54 3.42 45.39
N HIS A 7 12.19 4.31 44.63
CA HIS A 7 11.96 4.41 43.18
C HIS A 7 12.31 3.11 42.44
N ARG A 8 13.36 2.41 42.88
CA ARG A 8 13.79 1.13 42.27
C ARG A 8 12.80 0.00 42.55
N SER A 9 12.27 -0.10 43.77
CA SER A 9 11.25 -1.11 44.13
C SER A 9 9.95 -0.90 43.36
N ILE A 10 9.52 0.35 43.18
CA ILE A 10 8.38 0.68 42.33
C ILE A 10 8.68 0.24 40.90
N LEU A 11 9.80 0.66 40.31
CA LEU A 11 10.19 0.27 38.95
C LEU A 11 10.19 -1.24 38.72
N VAL A 12 10.66 -2.05 39.67
CA VAL A 12 10.64 -3.52 39.54
C VAL A 12 9.21 -4.06 39.46
N GLY A 13 8.34 -3.70 40.39
CA GLY A 13 6.92 -4.11 40.35
C GLY A 13 6.16 -3.57 39.13
N LEU A 14 6.57 -2.39 38.64
CA LEU A 14 6.06 -1.80 37.40
C LEU A 14 6.50 -2.64 36.18
N MET A 15 7.77 -3.02 36.09
CA MET A 15 8.29 -3.86 35.00
C MET A 15 7.64 -5.25 35.00
N GLU A 16 7.37 -5.82 36.18
CA GLU A 16 6.63 -7.08 36.33
C GLU A 16 5.19 -6.97 35.79
N SER A 17 4.49 -5.89 36.12
CA SER A 17 3.12 -5.64 35.63
C SER A 17 3.08 -5.43 34.11
N PHE A 18 4.04 -4.69 33.56
CA PHE A 18 4.15 -4.48 32.12
C PHE A 18 4.51 -5.78 31.38
N ASN A 19 5.39 -6.60 31.96
CA ASN A 19 5.70 -7.93 31.42
C ASN A 19 4.49 -8.86 31.45
N ALA A 20 3.68 -8.82 32.51
CA ALA A 20 2.43 -9.57 32.61
C ALA A 20 1.40 -9.12 31.57
N PHE A 21 1.40 -7.85 31.15
CA PHE A 21 0.54 -7.38 30.06
C PHE A 21 0.99 -7.93 28.70
N ILE A 22 2.28 -7.90 28.44
CA ILE A 22 2.84 -8.42 27.18
C ILE A 22 2.66 -9.94 27.08
N ASN A 23 2.80 -10.64 28.20
CA ASN A 23 2.69 -12.09 28.32
C ASN A 23 1.60 -12.45 29.35
N PRO A 24 0.31 -12.36 29.00
CA PRO A 24 -0.77 -12.60 29.96
C PRO A 24 -0.74 -14.04 30.48
N PRO A 25 -0.78 -14.26 31.81
CA PRO A 25 -1.05 -15.58 32.36
C PRO A 25 -2.46 -16.04 31.97
N ILE A 26 -2.63 -17.35 31.80
CA ILE A 26 -3.86 -17.98 31.27
C ILE A 26 -5.13 -17.59 32.07
N ASN A 27 -5.00 -17.12 33.31
CA ASN A 27 -6.09 -16.57 34.12
C ASN A 27 -5.60 -15.36 34.95
N GLY A 28 -6.03 -14.14 34.64
CA GLY A 28 -5.68 -12.93 35.40
C GLY A 28 -6.52 -11.70 35.04
N THR A 29 -6.70 -10.80 36.02
CA THR A 29 -7.40 -9.50 36.01
C THR A 29 -7.05 -8.58 34.83
N PRO A 30 -7.82 -7.49 34.56
CA PRO A 30 -7.61 -6.64 33.38
C PRO A 30 -6.27 -5.89 33.44
N THR A 31 -5.26 -6.50 32.85
CA THR A 31 -3.86 -6.06 32.87
C THR A 31 -3.66 -4.68 32.21
N ALA A 32 -4.57 -4.29 31.33
CA ALA A 32 -4.53 -3.01 30.61
C ALA A 32 -4.67 -1.79 31.55
N ASP A 33 -5.55 -1.86 32.55
CA ASP A 33 -5.79 -0.74 33.48
C ASP A 33 -4.59 -0.47 34.37
N VAL A 34 -3.92 -1.53 34.81
CA VAL A 34 -2.69 -1.45 35.61
C VAL A 34 -1.57 -0.82 34.78
N VAL A 35 -1.38 -1.25 33.52
CA VAL A 35 -0.40 -0.65 32.60
C VAL A 35 -0.73 0.82 32.31
N SER A 36 -2.00 1.15 32.11
CA SER A 36 -2.47 2.53 31.91
C SER A 36 -2.13 3.43 33.12
N LEU A 37 -2.42 2.97 34.34
CA LEU A 37 -2.06 3.69 35.57
C LEU A 37 -0.53 3.85 35.72
N LEU A 38 0.22 2.84 35.34
CA LEU A 38 1.68 2.82 35.36
C LEU A 38 2.28 3.84 34.38
N LEU A 39 1.82 3.86 33.14
CA LEU A 39 2.24 4.83 32.13
C LEU A 39 1.91 6.25 32.59
N LYS A 40 0.70 6.48 33.11
CA LYS A 40 0.31 7.78 33.69
C LYS A 40 1.20 8.20 34.86
N THR A 41 1.63 7.25 35.69
CA THR A 41 2.52 7.53 36.83
C THR A 41 3.92 7.90 36.35
N LEU A 42 4.47 7.17 35.38
CA LEU A 42 5.76 7.48 34.77
C LEU A 42 5.75 8.84 34.04
N GLN A 43 4.64 9.18 33.37
CA GLN A 43 4.46 10.50 32.75
C GLN A 43 4.49 11.66 33.76
N LYS A 44 4.04 11.43 35.01
CA LYS A 44 4.13 12.44 36.08
C LYS A 44 5.57 12.62 36.60
N VAL A 45 6.45 11.64 36.40
CA VAL A 45 7.83 11.65 36.90
C VAL A 45 8.82 11.30 35.77
N PRO A 46 8.89 12.11 34.69
CA PRO A 46 9.60 11.74 33.47
C PRO A 46 11.11 11.62 33.65
N ASN A 47 11.69 12.31 34.64
CA ASN A 47 13.12 12.20 34.97
C ASN A 47 13.52 10.78 35.41
N VAL A 48 12.62 10.07 36.11
CA VAL A 48 12.85 8.67 36.53
C VAL A 48 12.73 7.74 35.33
N ALA A 49 11.75 7.96 34.46
CA ALA A 49 11.63 7.20 33.22
C ALA A 49 12.88 7.39 32.33
N GLN A 50 13.38 8.63 32.23
CA GLN A 50 14.59 8.95 31.48
C GLN A 50 15.83 8.22 32.03
N SER A 51 16.04 8.21 33.35
CA SER A 51 17.20 7.54 33.96
C SER A 51 17.16 6.02 33.80
N HIS A 52 15.99 5.45 33.55
CA HIS A 52 15.75 4.02 33.32
C HIS A 52 15.34 3.70 31.88
N ALA A 53 15.72 4.53 30.91
CA ALA A 53 15.38 4.31 29.50
C ALA A 53 15.91 2.98 28.96
N SER A 54 17.03 2.47 29.47
CA SER A 54 17.57 1.14 29.12
C SER A 54 16.64 -0.01 29.50
N ASP A 55 15.81 0.20 30.51
CA ASP A 55 14.92 -0.80 31.11
C ASP A 55 13.50 -0.67 30.49
N ILE A 56 13.07 0.56 30.22
CA ILE A 56 11.73 0.89 29.71
C ILE A 56 11.62 0.68 28.19
N LEU A 57 12.61 1.08 27.40
CA LEU A 57 12.53 0.99 25.93
C LEU A 57 12.40 -0.46 25.41
N PRO A 58 13.12 -1.47 25.94
CA PRO A 58 12.91 -2.87 25.57
C PRO A 58 11.47 -3.32 25.75
N LEU A 59 10.86 -2.92 26.87
CA LEU A 59 9.48 -3.27 27.19
C LEU A 59 8.52 -2.62 26.22
N LEU A 60 8.68 -1.32 25.93
CA LEU A 60 7.87 -0.62 24.94
C LEU A 60 8.01 -1.25 23.54
N LEU A 61 9.21 -1.64 23.13
CA LEU A 61 9.45 -2.33 21.86
C LEU A 61 8.75 -3.69 21.83
N LYS A 62 8.83 -4.46 22.92
CA LYS A 62 8.14 -5.75 23.04
C LYS A 62 6.61 -5.59 23.04
N PHE A 63 6.08 -4.54 23.67
CA PHE A 63 4.66 -4.14 23.58
C PHE A 63 4.25 -3.76 22.14
N MET A 64 5.16 -3.15 21.39
CA MET A 64 4.99 -2.89 19.96
C MET A 64 5.20 -4.16 19.11
N GLY A 65 5.44 -5.33 19.70
CA GLY A 65 5.57 -6.59 18.98
C GLY A 65 6.96 -6.88 18.42
N TYR A 66 8.00 -6.17 18.87
CA TYR A 66 9.39 -6.42 18.47
C TYR A 66 10.15 -7.34 19.44
N ASN A 67 11.12 -8.07 18.92
CA ASN A 67 12.08 -8.77 19.77
C ASN A 67 13.12 -7.78 20.31
N SER A 68 13.10 -7.54 21.63
CA SER A 68 14.02 -6.64 22.30
C SER A 68 15.45 -7.16 22.42
N GLU A 69 15.68 -8.46 22.25
CA GLU A 69 17.01 -9.07 22.35
C GLU A 69 17.82 -8.89 21.07
N ASN A 70 17.16 -8.91 19.92
CA ASN A 70 17.76 -8.68 18.62
C ASN A 70 16.77 -7.98 17.68
N PRO A 71 16.68 -6.64 17.72
CA PRO A 71 15.86 -5.88 16.78
C PRO A 71 16.50 -5.95 15.39
N LEU A 72 16.03 -6.89 14.56
CA LEU A 72 16.55 -7.12 13.22
C LEU A 72 16.08 -6.05 12.23
N CYS A 73 14.76 -5.78 12.19
CA CYS A 73 14.16 -4.84 11.27
C CYS A 73 12.82 -4.29 11.78
N VAL A 74 12.43 -3.10 11.32
CA VAL A 74 11.17 -2.45 11.68
C VAL A 74 9.94 -3.13 11.06
N GLY A 75 10.08 -3.79 9.90
CA GLY A 75 8.97 -4.50 9.25
C GLY A 75 8.63 -5.84 9.91
N LEU A 76 9.56 -6.45 10.66
CA LEU A 76 9.39 -7.74 11.32
C LEU A 76 8.84 -7.59 12.74
N TYR A 77 7.55 -7.25 12.85
CA TYR A 77 6.85 -7.18 14.14
C TYR A 77 5.68 -8.18 14.21
N ASN A 78 5.37 -8.62 15.42
CA ASN A 78 4.18 -9.44 15.67
C ASN A 78 2.92 -8.58 15.52
N SER A 79 2.30 -8.62 14.34
CA SER A 79 1.09 -7.88 14.05
C SER A 79 -0.14 -8.35 14.84
N GLU A 80 -0.18 -9.62 15.26
CA GLU A 80 -1.30 -10.17 16.03
C GLU A 80 -1.37 -9.59 17.44
N ALA A 81 -0.22 -9.33 18.06
CA ALA A 81 -0.11 -8.70 19.37
C ALA A 81 -0.48 -7.20 19.37
N CYS A 82 -0.57 -6.57 18.20
CA CYS A 82 -0.70 -5.12 18.04
C CYS A 82 -2.09 -4.70 17.53
N LYS A 83 -3.17 -5.22 18.13
CA LYS A 83 -4.55 -4.99 17.66
C LYS A 83 -5.48 -4.64 18.82
N GLY A 84 -6.57 -3.94 18.50
CA GLY A 84 -7.63 -3.58 19.44
C GLY A 84 -7.57 -2.15 19.96
N GLU A 85 -8.72 -1.64 20.41
CA GLU A 85 -8.88 -0.29 20.96
C GLU A 85 -8.07 -0.09 22.25
N GLU A 86 -8.00 -1.12 23.09
CA GLU A 86 -7.20 -1.08 24.33
C GLU A 86 -5.71 -0.90 24.04
N TRP A 87 -5.17 -1.69 23.10
CA TRP A 87 -3.78 -1.56 22.66
C TRP A 87 -3.50 -0.17 22.09
N LYS A 88 -4.39 0.37 21.25
CA LYS A 88 -4.27 1.74 20.73
C LYS A 88 -4.27 2.79 21.83
N GLY A 89 -5.15 2.64 22.83
CA GLY A 89 -5.19 3.52 24.00
C GLY A 89 -3.89 3.51 24.79
N LEU A 90 -3.29 2.34 24.99
CA LEU A 90 -1.99 2.19 25.65
C LEU A 90 -0.81 2.69 24.80
N LEU A 91 -0.88 2.53 23.48
CA LEU A 91 0.10 3.09 22.56
C LEU A 91 0.15 4.62 22.66
N LYS A 92 -1.00 5.30 22.67
CA LYS A 92 -1.07 6.75 22.84
C LYS A 92 -0.40 7.20 24.15
N GLN A 93 -0.63 6.49 25.24
CA GLN A 93 0.03 6.77 26.52
C GLN A 93 1.54 6.49 26.49
N SER A 94 1.96 5.44 25.77
CA SER A 94 3.37 5.11 25.59
C SER A 94 4.10 6.18 24.78
N LEU A 95 3.49 6.68 23.70
CA LEU A 95 4.02 7.78 22.90
C LEU A 95 4.11 9.08 23.70
N ALA A 96 3.10 9.37 24.54
CA ALA A 96 3.15 10.50 25.45
C ALA A 96 4.30 10.40 26.47
N LEU A 97 4.59 9.20 26.97
CA LEU A 97 5.75 8.98 27.84
C LEU A 97 7.07 9.22 27.08
N LEU A 98 7.22 8.67 25.88
CA LEU A 98 8.41 8.87 25.03
C LEU A 98 8.67 10.35 24.75
N LYS A 99 7.63 11.15 24.49
CA LYS A 99 7.72 12.60 24.33
C LYS A 99 8.31 13.30 25.57
N LEU A 100 7.95 12.84 26.76
CA LEU A 100 8.41 13.45 28.03
C LEU A 100 9.82 13.01 28.43
N MET A 101 10.24 11.82 27.98
CA MET A 101 11.61 11.32 28.10
C MET A 101 12.51 12.14 27.17
N LYS A 102 12.91 13.34 27.63
CA LYS A 102 13.78 14.25 26.90
C LYS A 102 15.08 13.53 26.51
N ASN A 103 15.11 13.08 25.27
CA ASN A 103 16.27 12.55 24.57
C ASN A 103 16.70 11.12 24.99
N PRO A 104 16.04 10.06 24.49
CA PRO A 104 16.48 8.69 24.73
C PRO A 104 17.81 8.33 24.03
N ARG A 105 18.48 9.27 23.35
CA ARG A 105 19.73 9.08 22.56
C ARG A 105 20.85 8.33 23.30
N SER A 106 20.86 8.29 24.63
CA SER A 106 21.85 7.50 25.41
C SER A 106 21.57 5.99 25.44
N SER A 107 20.37 5.55 25.05
CA SER A 107 20.01 4.14 24.99
C SER A 107 20.42 3.52 23.67
N ARG A 108 20.89 2.26 23.72
CA ARG A 108 21.18 1.43 22.54
C ARG A 108 19.99 1.25 21.59
N PHE A 109 18.76 1.45 22.10
CA PHE A 109 17.52 1.31 21.32
C PHE A 109 17.02 2.62 20.72
N SER A 110 17.68 3.75 20.98
CA SER A 110 17.18 5.07 20.58
C SER A 110 16.96 5.20 19.07
N GLN A 111 17.94 4.75 18.26
CA GLN A 111 17.81 4.77 16.81
C GLN A 111 16.69 3.84 16.33
N PHE A 112 16.62 2.62 16.85
CA PHE A 112 15.58 1.68 16.45
C PHE A 112 14.17 2.19 16.81
N VAL A 113 14.01 2.84 17.97
CA VAL A 113 12.76 3.49 18.35
C VAL A 113 12.42 4.63 17.39
N ASN A 114 13.38 5.46 16.99
CA ASN A 114 13.16 6.49 15.97
C ASN A 114 12.67 5.87 14.65
N ASP A 115 13.31 4.79 14.21
CA ASP A 115 12.95 4.09 12.97
C ASP A 115 11.55 3.46 13.06
N VAL A 116 11.20 2.86 14.19
CA VAL A 116 9.85 2.33 14.45
C VAL A 116 8.80 3.45 14.39
N LEU A 117 9.06 4.57 15.05
CA LEU A 117 8.15 5.72 15.04
C LEU A 117 7.98 6.29 13.62
N LEU A 118 9.08 6.46 12.89
CA LEU A 118 9.08 7.00 11.54
C LEU A 118 8.42 6.04 10.53
N TYR A 119 8.77 4.75 10.55
CA TYR A 119 8.41 3.83 9.48
C TYR A 119 7.11 3.06 9.70
N ARG A 120 6.62 3.01 10.94
CA ARG A 120 5.39 2.29 11.28
C ARG A 120 4.26 3.17 11.82
N PHE A 121 4.56 4.19 12.60
CA PHE A 121 3.52 4.96 13.30
C PHE A 121 3.23 6.32 12.67
N LEU A 122 4.18 6.88 11.91
CA LEU A 122 3.93 8.12 11.17
C LEU A 122 2.95 7.94 10.00
N ASP A 123 2.85 6.73 9.45
CA ASP A 123 1.91 6.38 8.40
C ASP A 123 0.62 5.71 8.93
N ASP A 124 0.30 5.91 10.22
CA ASP A 124 -0.97 5.49 10.83
C ASP A 124 -2.12 6.45 10.44
N ASP A 125 -3.34 5.92 10.33
CA ASP A 125 -4.54 6.69 10.00
C ASP A 125 -5.03 7.57 11.17
N ASP A 126 -4.69 7.24 12.41
CA ASP A 126 -5.05 8.00 13.61
C ASP A 126 -4.19 9.28 13.74
N ALA A 127 -4.86 10.43 13.64
CA ALA A 127 -4.21 11.73 13.72
C ALA A 127 -3.53 12.01 15.07
N GLU A 128 -4.00 11.44 16.19
CA GLU A 128 -3.38 11.62 17.51
C GLU A 128 -2.07 10.83 17.61
N ILE A 129 -2.05 9.62 17.06
CA ILE A 129 -0.82 8.80 16.97
C ILE A 129 0.20 9.53 16.09
N GLN A 130 -0.22 9.92 14.89
CA GLN A 130 0.62 10.62 13.93
C GLN A 130 1.19 11.93 14.49
N MET A 131 0.37 12.71 15.20
CA MET A 131 0.80 13.95 15.86
C MET A 131 1.83 13.69 16.97
N SER A 132 1.56 12.71 17.84
CA SER A 132 2.46 12.36 18.94
C SER A 132 3.84 11.91 18.43
N VAL A 133 3.85 11.13 17.34
CA VAL A 133 5.06 10.71 16.64
C VAL A 133 5.80 11.92 16.06
N LEU A 134 5.11 12.80 15.35
CA LEU A 134 5.71 13.99 14.74
C LEU A 134 6.36 14.88 15.81
N GLU A 135 5.66 15.16 16.91
CA GLU A 135 6.21 15.96 18.02
C GLU A 135 7.49 15.35 18.59
N PHE A 136 7.53 14.02 18.76
CA PHE A 136 8.73 13.32 19.20
C PHE A 136 9.87 13.40 18.18
N LEU A 137 9.57 13.25 16.89
CA LEU A 137 10.57 13.37 15.82
C LEU A 137 11.14 14.78 15.72
N VAL A 138 10.31 15.82 15.89
CA VAL A 138 10.75 17.23 15.92
C VAL A 138 11.66 17.50 17.11
N LEU A 139 11.37 16.93 18.29
CA LEU A 139 12.26 17.03 19.45
C LEU A 139 13.61 16.32 19.25
N SER A 140 13.62 15.30 18.38
CA SER A 140 14.79 14.46 18.13
C SER A 140 15.65 14.97 16.98
N ASN A 141 15.14 15.87 16.13
CA ASN A 141 15.77 16.30 14.88
C ASN A 141 15.65 17.81 14.68
N ASP A 142 16.75 18.54 14.87
CA ASP A 142 16.77 20.01 14.84
C ASP A 142 16.37 20.59 13.48
N TYR A 143 16.65 19.88 12.38
CA TYR A 143 16.29 20.31 11.02
C TYR A 143 14.77 20.35 10.76
N LEU A 144 13.95 19.69 11.60
CA LEU A 144 12.49 19.73 11.50
C LEU A 144 11.87 20.94 12.21
N LEU A 145 12.60 21.60 13.11
CA LEU A 145 12.09 22.72 13.91
C LEU A 145 11.49 23.85 13.05
N PRO A 146 12.15 24.33 11.97
CA PRO A 146 11.62 25.41 11.14
C PRO A 146 10.29 25.05 10.45
N HIS A 147 10.04 23.75 10.25
CA HIS A 147 8.88 23.24 9.51
C HIS A 147 7.80 22.61 10.40
N SER A 148 8.04 22.54 11.72
CA SER A 148 7.15 21.92 12.71
C SER A 148 5.68 22.30 12.54
N HIS A 149 5.37 23.60 12.50
CA HIS A 149 4.00 24.10 12.34
C HIS A 149 3.35 23.65 11.03
N ARG A 150 4.11 23.59 9.92
CA ARG A 150 3.59 23.14 8.62
C ARG A 150 3.30 21.64 8.63
N LEU A 151 4.22 20.86 9.19
CA LEU A 151 4.05 19.41 9.35
C LEU A 151 2.83 19.08 10.23
N GLU A 152 2.60 19.83 11.30
CA GLU A 152 1.39 19.67 12.11
C GLU A 152 0.10 19.99 11.33
N ASN A 153 0.13 21.01 10.47
CA ASN A 153 -1.02 21.39 9.66
C ASN A 153 -1.39 20.31 8.63
N LEU A 154 -0.41 19.55 8.13
CA LEU A 154 -0.68 18.38 7.28
C LEU A 154 -1.43 17.25 8.02
N ILE A 155 -1.25 17.13 9.34
CA ILE A 155 -1.97 16.13 10.14
C ILE A 155 -3.39 16.60 10.46
N LYS A 156 -3.57 17.91 10.72
CA LYS A 156 -4.84 18.53 11.12
C LYS A 156 -5.81 18.62 9.92
N PRO A 157 -6.94 17.89 9.91
CA PRO A 157 -7.81 17.81 8.72
C PRO A 157 -8.35 19.17 8.24
N LYS A 158 -8.65 20.08 9.19
CA LYS A 158 -9.18 21.42 8.90
C LYS A 158 -8.15 22.33 8.22
N LYS A 159 -6.86 22.09 8.43
CA LYS A 159 -5.76 22.93 7.90
C LYS A 159 -5.04 22.29 6.71
N LEU A 160 -5.21 20.99 6.52
CA LEU A 160 -4.56 20.22 5.45
C LEU A 160 -4.73 20.88 4.08
N ARG A 161 -5.97 21.24 3.69
CA ARG A 161 -6.23 21.78 2.35
C ARG A 161 -5.49 23.10 2.10
N ASP A 162 -5.50 24.00 3.08
CA ASP A 162 -4.87 25.31 2.97
C ASP A 162 -3.34 25.19 2.96
N GLU A 163 -2.79 24.25 3.73
CA GLU A 163 -1.35 23.97 3.73
C GLU A 163 -0.90 23.37 2.40
N LEU A 164 -1.65 22.42 1.82
CA LEU A 164 -1.32 21.80 0.53
C LEU A 164 -1.32 22.80 -0.63
N THR A 165 -2.11 23.87 -0.57
CA THR A 165 -2.14 24.89 -1.63
C THR A 165 -1.10 25.99 -1.46
N THR A 166 -0.61 26.20 -0.24
CA THR A 166 0.33 27.29 0.08
C THR A 166 1.78 26.84 0.13
N TRP A 167 2.03 25.56 0.45
CA TRP A 167 3.39 25.06 0.65
C TRP A 167 4.08 24.70 -0.67
N ASN A 168 5.25 25.31 -0.92
CA ASN A 168 6.11 24.99 -2.05
C ASN A 168 7.34 24.15 -1.62
N PHE A 169 7.30 22.85 -1.91
CA PHE A 169 8.38 21.88 -1.61
C PHE A 169 9.71 22.15 -2.33
N SER A 170 9.70 22.90 -3.43
CA SER A 170 10.92 23.15 -4.21
C SER A 170 11.82 24.25 -3.65
N LYS A 171 11.25 25.16 -2.83
CA LYS A 171 11.96 26.37 -2.36
C LYS A 171 12.25 26.38 -0.86
N ASP A 172 11.44 25.66 -0.09
CA ASP A 172 11.42 25.82 1.37
C ASP A 172 12.33 24.82 2.11
N ILE A 173 13.00 23.88 1.42
CA ILE A 173 13.73 22.77 2.05
C ILE A 173 15.20 22.78 1.60
N GLU A 174 16.12 22.68 2.57
CA GLU A 174 17.56 22.56 2.30
C GLU A 174 17.90 21.20 1.67
N GLU A 175 18.74 21.24 0.63
CA GLU A 175 19.11 20.06 -0.17
C GLU A 175 19.73 18.93 0.68
N ALA A 176 20.52 19.29 1.69
CA ALA A 176 21.18 18.32 2.57
C ALA A 176 20.20 17.44 3.37
N HIS A 177 18.99 17.94 3.64
CA HIS A 177 17.97 17.24 4.43
C HIS A 177 16.75 16.84 3.61
N ARG A 178 16.75 17.15 2.31
CA ARG A 178 15.60 17.00 1.41
C ARG A 178 15.08 15.57 1.38
N SER A 179 15.96 14.58 1.22
CA SER A 179 15.57 13.15 1.16
C SER A 179 14.82 12.69 2.40
N HIS A 180 15.32 13.03 3.59
CA HIS A 180 14.72 12.68 4.88
C HIS A 180 13.41 13.44 5.11
N PHE A 181 13.37 14.72 4.76
CA PHE A 181 12.20 15.56 4.90
C PHE A 181 11.05 15.11 4.00
N VAL A 182 11.34 14.86 2.72
CA VAL A 182 10.36 14.38 1.74
C VAL A 182 9.83 13.00 2.14
N SER A 183 10.71 12.10 2.63
CA SER A 183 10.29 10.80 3.18
C SER A 183 9.25 10.96 4.31
N LEU A 184 9.50 11.89 5.24
CA LEU A 184 8.60 12.21 6.34
C LEU A 184 7.25 12.76 5.85
N VAL A 185 7.28 13.71 4.90
CA VAL A 185 6.06 14.29 4.32
C VAL A 185 5.22 13.25 3.60
N ILE A 186 5.85 12.41 2.76
CA ILE A 186 5.15 11.32 2.06
C ILE A 186 4.43 10.44 3.09
N ARG A 187 5.12 10.01 4.16
CA ARG A 187 4.53 9.19 5.22
C ARG A 187 3.36 9.87 5.92
N ILE A 188 3.44 11.19 6.17
CA ILE A 188 2.31 11.95 6.74
C ILE A 188 1.09 11.95 5.82
N LEU A 189 1.33 12.15 4.52
CA LEU A 189 0.27 12.27 3.51
C LEU A 189 -0.34 10.92 3.10
N MET A 190 0.38 9.81 3.29
CA MET A 190 -0.06 8.49 2.86
C MET A 190 -1.41 8.05 3.43
N PRO A 191 -1.70 8.21 4.73
CA PRO A 191 -3.03 7.99 5.29
C PRO A 191 -4.13 8.84 4.63
N LYS A 192 -3.81 10.11 4.31
CA LYS A 192 -4.79 11.11 3.86
C LYS A 192 -5.27 10.88 2.42
N ARG A 193 -4.53 10.11 1.61
CA ARG A 193 -4.90 9.75 0.23
C ARG A 193 -6.15 8.88 0.11
N THR A 194 -6.50 8.17 1.20
CA THR A 194 -7.64 7.26 1.23
C THR A 194 -8.97 8.03 1.15
N SER A 195 -9.02 9.22 1.76
CA SER A 195 -10.15 10.13 1.70
C SER A 195 -10.37 10.68 0.29
N ILE A 196 -11.58 10.43 -0.24
CA ILE A 196 -11.99 10.90 -1.58
C ILE A 196 -11.86 12.43 -1.69
N CYS A 197 -12.14 13.17 -0.62
CA CYS A 197 -12.15 14.63 -0.62
C CYS A 197 -10.75 15.28 -0.71
N HIS A 198 -9.70 14.59 -0.27
CA HIS A 198 -8.34 15.13 -0.21
C HIS A 198 -7.39 14.48 -1.20
N ARG A 199 -7.78 13.34 -1.80
CA ARG A 199 -6.93 12.54 -2.68
C ARG A 199 -6.31 13.36 -3.81
N GLU A 200 -7.09 14.14 -4.55
CA GLU A 200 -6.56 14.90 -5.69
C GLU A 200 -5.58 15.99 -5.25
N ALA A 201 -5.86 16.70 -4.16
CA ALA A 201 -4.96 17.72 -3.63
C ALA A 201 -3.65 17.11 -3.13
N VAL A 202 -3.71 16.00 -2.39
CA VAL A 202 -2.52 15.27 -1.92
C VAL A 202 -1.70 14.76 -3.10
N LEU A 203 -2.34 14.14 -4.09
CA LEU A 203 -1.64 13.66 -5.29
C LEU A 203 -1.05 14.79 -6.12
N GLY A 204 -1.70 15.96 -6.17
CA GLY A 204 -1.20 17.14 -6.88
C GLY A 204 0.02 17.77 -6.23
N VAL A 205 0.19 17.60 -4.92
CA VAL A 205 1.42 17.98 -4.21
C VAL A 205 2.51 16.95 -4.44
N ILE A 206 2.19 15.66 -4.29
CA ILE A 206 3.16 14.57 -4.50
C ILE A 206 3.67 14.56 -5.95
N SER A 207 2.84 14.92 -6.94
CA SER A 207 3.26 14.99 -8.35
C SER A 207 4.26 16.11 -8.67
N GLN A 208 4.56 17.00 -7.71
CA GLN A 208 5.58 18.03 -7.85
C GLN A 208 6.96 17.58 -7.34
N LEU A 209 7.04 16.41 -6.69
CA LEU A 209 8.29 15.84 -6.21
C LEU A 209 9.09 15.24 -7.36
N ASP A 210 10.42 15.20 -7.19
CA ASP A 210 11.28 14.60 -8.20
C ASP A 210 11.02 13.10 -8.36
N VAL A 211 11.26 12.57 -9.55
CA VAL A 211 11.02 11.16 -9.88
C VAL A 211 11.70 10.19 -8.90
N ASN A 212 12.90 10.54 -8.43
CA ASN A 212 13.67 9.73 -7.47
C ASN A 212 13.05 9.73 -6.06
N GLU A 213 12.31 10.78 -5.71
CA GLU A 213 11.66 10.92 -4.40
C GLU A 213 10.32 10.16 -4.35
N LEU A 214 9.73 9.87 -5.52
CA LEU A 214 8.46 9.16 -5.65
C LEU A 214 8.53 7.67 -5.34
N SER A 215 9.72 7.07 -5.31
CA SER A 215 9.88 5.65 -5.04
C SER A 215 9.25 5.23 -3.71
N LEU A 216 9.40 6.03 -2.66
CA LEU A 216 8.78 5.75 -1.36
C LEU A 216 7.25 5.84 -1.43
N PHE A 217 6.71 6.81 -2.16
CA PHE A 217 5.27 6.98 -2.33
C PHE A 217 4.65 5.75 -3.01
N PHE A 218 5.23 5.32 -4.14
CA PHE A 218 4.74 4.16 -4.89
C PHE A 218 4.91 2.87 -4.11
N ALA A 219 5.98 2.77 -3.34
CA ALA A 219 6.16 1.66 -2.43
C ALA A 219 5.01 1.70 -1.40
N LEU A 220 4.85 2.75 -0.60
CA LEU A 220 3.86 2.80 0.50
C LEU A 220 2.42 2.64 0.00
N LEU A 221 2.16 2.89 -1.29
CA LEU A 221 0.88 2.61 -1.94
C LEU A 221 0.47 1.14 -1.79
N MET A 222 1.47 0.25 -1.77
CA MET A 222 1.35 -1.21 -1.78
C MET A 222 1.29 -1.84 -0.40
N LYS A 223 1.79 -1.14 0.63
CA LYS A 223 1.80 -1.62 2.03
C LYS A 223 0.44 -2.17 2.48
N PRO A 224 -0.71 -1.50 2.24
CA PRO A 224 -2.03 -2.00 2.65
C PRO A 224 -2.49 -3.26 1.90
N LEU A 225 -1.89 -3.56 0.76
CA LEU A 225 -2.25 -4.73 -0.02
C LEU A 225 -1.53 -5.99 0.48
N ASN A 226 -0.50 -5.85 1.31
CA ASN A 226 0.34 -6.92 1.83
C ASN A 226 0.84 -7.89 0.73
N ILE A 227 1.12 -7.32 -0.44
CA ILE A 227 1.46 -8.08 -1.64
C ILE A 227 2.93 -8.46 -1.69
N ILE A 228 3.78 -7.66 -1.05
CA ILE A 228 5.23 -7.82 -1.05
C ILE A 228 5.60 -8.83 0.04
N SER A 229 6.48 -9.80 -0.27
CA SER A 229 6.99 -10.75 0.74
C SER A 229 7.69 -10.02 1.89
N ASP A 230 7.68 -10.60 3.09
CA ASP A 230 8.23 -9.99 4.31
C ASP A 230 9.70 -9.55 4.14
N GLU A 231 10.50 -10.35 3.41
CA GLU A 231 11.91 -10.05 3.10
C GLU A 231 12.10 -8.82 2.20
N ALA A 232 11.16 -8.59 1.27
CA ALA A 232 11.18 -7.43 0.39
C ALA A 232 10.54 -6.21 1.07
N ALA A 233 9.50 -6.42 1.90
CA ALA A 233 8.83 -5.38 2.67
C ALA A 233 9.82 -4.56 3.51
N ASP A 234 10.78 -5.22 4.14
CA ASP A 234 11.85 -4.58 4.91
C ASP A 234 12.66 -3.58 4.06
N LEU A 235 13.12 -3.99 2.87
CA LEU A 235 13.89 -3.15 1.96
C LEU A 235 13.09 -1.95 1.43
N PHE A 236 11.76 -2.08 1.29
CA PHE A 236 10.91 -1.00 0.75
C PHE A 236 10.41 -0.02 1.81
N TRP A 237 10.14 -0.49 3.03
CA TRP A 237 9.50 0.32 4.07
C TRP A 237 10.46 0.98 5.04
N SER A 238 11.62 0.34 5.30
CA SER A 238 12.56 0.75 6.34
C SER A 238 13.86 1.37 5.79
N SER A 239 14.21 1.08 4.53
CA SER A 239 15.27 1.82 3.85
C SER A 239 14.74 3.20 3.46
N GLY A 240 15.28 4.26 4.05
CA GLY A 240 15.09 5.63 3.55
C GLY A 240 15.57 5.81 2.09
N GLU A 241 16.33 4.84 1.58
CA GLU A 241 16.79 4.72 0.20
C GLU A 241 15.92 3.72 -0.57
N SER A 242 14.65 4.06 -0.82
CA SER A 242 13.88 3.37 -1.84
C SER A 242 14.46 3.74 -3.20
N SER A 243 15.39 2.94 -3.74
CA SER A 243 16.00 3.26 -5.03
C SER A 243 15.02 3.00 -6.17
N LEU A 244 14.93 3.96 -7.09
CA LEU A 244 14.16 3.87 -8.33
C LEU A 244 14.48 2.59 -9.13
N ASP A 245 15.73 2.14 -9.04
CA ASP A 245 16.24 0.91 -9.65
C ASP A 245 15.41 -0.33 -9.30
N TYR A 246 14.82 -0.38 -8.10
CA TYR A 246 13.97 -1.51 -7.73
C TYR A 246 12.71 -1.59 -8.59
N PHE A 247 12.06 -0.46 -8.86
CA PHE A 247 10.86 -0.41 -9.70
C PHE A 247 11.18 -0.64 -11.18
N GLN A 248 12.34 -0.19 -11.63
CA GLN A 248 12.78 -0.33 -13.02
C GLN A 248 13.28 -1.74 -13.34
N LYS A 249 13.76 -2.50 -12.34
CA LYS A 249 14.07 -3.91 -12.51
C LYS A 249 12.75 -4.68 -12.63
N SER A 250 12.47 -5.19 -13.84
CA SER A 250 11.32 -6.03 -14.24
C SER A 250 11.08 -7.31 -13.43
N LYS A 251 11.79 -7.49 -12.31
CA LYS A 251 11.64 -8.61 -11.38
C LYS A 251 10.58 -8.34 -10.30
N PHE A 252 10.01 -7.13 -10.23
CA PHE A 252 9.01 -6.82 -9.20
C PHE A 252 7.76 -7.70 -9.28
N SER A 253 7.41 -8.15 -10.48
CA SER A 253 6.30 -9.08 -10.74
C SER A 253 6.42 -10.38 -9.92
N LYS A 254 7.65 -10.82 -9.60
CA LYS A 254 7.95 -12.02 -8.80
C LYS A 254 7.67 -11.84 -7.30
N TYR A 255 7.69 -10.61 -6.81
CA TYR A 255 7.45 -10.34 -5.39
C TYR A 255 5.97 -10.09 -5.08
N ILE A 256 5.10 -10.12 -6.10
CA ILE A 256 3.67 -9.96 -5.92
C ILE A 256 3.04 -11.31 -5.54
N ASN A 257 2.68 -11.45 -4.27
CA ASN A 257 1.94 -12.60 -3.76
C ASN A 257 0.49 -12.59 -4.29
N VAL A 258 0.19 -13.53 -5.20
CA VAL A 258 -1.13 -13.68 -5.84
C VAL A 258 -2.19 -14.16 -4.84
N ASP A 259 -1.80 -14.97 -3.85
CA ASP A 259 -2.72 -15.48 -2.83
C ASP A 259 -3.15 -14.37 -1.87
N ALA A 260 -2.22 -13.47 -1.50
CA ALA A 260 -2.52 -12.28 -0.71
C ALA A 260 -3.53 -11.36 -1.42
N LEU A 261 -3.43 -11.22 -2.74
CA LEU A 261 -4.39 -10.44 -3.54
C LEU A 261 -5.81 -11.01 -3.47
N SER A 262 -5.96 -12.34 -3.42
CA SER A 262 -7.28 -13.00 -3.35
C SER A 262 -8.04 -12.63 -2.07
N THR A 263 -7.34 -12.60 -0.94
CA THR A 263 -7.91 -12.40 0.41
C THR A 263 -8.25 -10.94 0.74
N LEU A 264 -7.80 -9.98 -0.08
CA LEU A 264 -8.11 -8.57 0.12
C LEU A 264 -9.62 -8.28 0.04
N SER A 265 -10.09 -7.42 0.94
CA SER A 265 -11.48 -6.93 0.90
C SER A 265 -11.77 -6.13 -0.37
N TRP A 266 -13.03 -6.14 -0.81
CA TRP A 266 -13.47 -5.33 -1.96
C TRP A 266 -13.15 -3.84 -1.79
N LYS A 267 -13.32 -3.29 -0.57
CA LYS A 267 -13.03 -1.88 -0.27
C LYS A 267 -11.57 -1.54 -0.50
N MET A 268 -10.65 -2.41 -0.10
CA MET A 268 -9.20 -2.23 -0.32
C MET A 268 -8.86 -2.27 -1.81
N LYS A 269 -9.37 -3.27 -2.54
CA LYS A 269 -9.17 -3.39 -4.00
C LYS A 269 -9.69 -2.14 -4.74
N SER A 270 -10.91 -1.72 -4.44
CA SER A 270 -11.56 -0.56 -5.06
C SER A 270 -10.84 0.75 -4.74
N GLY A 271 -10.52 0.98 -3.46
CA GLY A 271 -9.80 2.18 -3.02
C GLY A 271 -8.44 2.31 -3.69
N PHE A 272 -7.69 1.21 -3.78
CA PHE A 272 -6.39 1.18 -4.47
C PHE A 272 -6.51 1.52 -5.96
N LEU A 273 -7.45 0.89 -6.68
CA LEU A 273 -7.66 1.15 -8.10
C LEU A 273 -8.03 2.62 -8.37
N HIS A 274 -8.89 3.21 -7.54
CA HIS A 274 -9.21 4.63 -7.69
C HIS A 274 -8.01 5.55 -7.41
N VAL A 275 -7.11 5.18 -6.49
CA VAL A 275 -5.86 5.93 -6.30
C VAL A 275 -4.98 5.83 -7.54
N ILE A 276 -4.80 4.64 -8.13
CA ILE A 276 -4.07 4.48 -9.40
C ILE A 276 -4.70 5.34 -10.50
N GLN A 277 -6.02 5.29 -10.65
CA GLN A 277 -6.71 6.08 -11.65
C GLN A 277 -6.45 7.58 -11.49
N HIS A 278 -6.42 8.10 -10.26
CA HIS A 278 -6.13 9.50 -9.99
C HIS A 278 -4.66 9.83 -10.22
N ILE A 279 -3.72 8.94 -9.86
CA ILE A 279 -2.30 9.09 -10.18
C ILE A 279 -2.12 9.27 -11.70
N LEU A 280 -2.72 8.38 -12.51
CA LEU A 280 -2.64 8.47 -13.97
C LEU A 280 -3.28 9.74 -14.54
N LYS A 281 -4.20 10.38 -13.83
CA LYS A 281 -4.82 11.66 -14.25
C LYS A 281 -3.97 12.86 -13.86
N VAL A 282 -3.49 12.91 -12.62
CA VAL A 282 -2.83 14.08 -12.01
C VAL A 282 -1.36 14.18 -12.40
N PHE A 283 -0.62 13.07 -12.33
CA PHE A 283 0.82 13.07 -12.58
C PHE A 283 1.09 13.20 -14.07
N ASP A 284 2.20 13.83 -14.45
CA ASP A 284 2.63 13.83 -15.84
C ASP A 284 3.20 12.47 -16.27
N VAL A 285 3.54 12.37 -17.56
CA VAL A 285 4.06 11.15 -18.16
C VAL A 285 5.43 10.77 -17.58
N PHE A 286 6.30 11.74 -17.30
CA PHE A 286 7.67 11.50 -16.87
C PHE A 286 7.75 10.90 -15.47
N HIS A 287 6.92 11.39 -14.54
CA HIS A 287 6.94 10.96 -13.15
C HIS A 287 6.39 9.54 -12.94
N VAL A 288 5.43 9.11 -13.76
CA VAL A 288 4.82 7.77 -13.61
C VAL A 288 5.53 6.71 -14.44
N ARG A 289 6.14 7.08 -15.58
CA ARG A 289 6.72 6.12 -16.52
C ARG A 289 7.63 5.07 -15.87
N PRO A 290 8.54 5.41 -14.93
CA PRO A 290 9.38 4.41 -14.26
C PRO A 290 8.63 3.39 -13.40
N PHE A 291 7.41 3.72 -12.97
CA PHE A 291 6.57 2.90 -12.10
C PHE A 291 5.41 2.24 -12.85
N LEU A 292 5.25 2.54 -14.14
CA LEU A 292 4.06 2.18 -14.90
C LEU A 292 3.89 0.68 -15.06
N ASP A 293 4.96 -0.04 -15.39
CA ASP A 293 4.94 -1.51 -15.53
C ASP A 293 4.50 -2.17 -14.22
N PHE A 294 5.01 -1.67 -13.09
CA PHE A 294 4.63 -2.12 -11.76
C PHE A 294 3.14 -1.88 -11.45
N LEU A 295 2.64 -0.65 -11.68
CA LEU A 295 1.24 -0.31 -11.47
C LEU A 295 0.31 -1.16 -12.35
N MET A 296 0.65 -1.32 -13.62
CA MET A 296 -0.13 -2.12 -14.56
C MET A 296 -0.08 -3.61 -14.19
N GLY A 297 1.06 -4.11 -13.73
CA GLY A 297 1.22 -5.45 -13.18
C GLY A 297 0.29 -5.72 -11.98
N CYS A 298 0.05 -4.73 -11.13
CA CYS A 298 -0.93 -4.84 -10.03
C CYS A 298 -2.38 -4.83 -10.54
N VAL A 299 -2.69 -3.92 -11.46
CA VAL A 299 -4.04 -3.76 -12.03
C VAL A 299 -4.48 -5.01 -12.80
N VAL A 300 -3.58 -5.61 -13.60
CA VAL A 300 -3.90 -6.82 -14.38
C VAL A 300 -4.08 -8.04 -13.49
N ARG A 301 -3.29 -8.19 -12.41
CA ARG A 301 -3.50 -9.27 -11.44
C ARG A 301 -4.82 -9.11 -10.69
N LEU A 302 -5.19 -7.89 -10.31
CA LEU A 302 -6.53 -7.60 -9.78
C LEU A 302 -7.62 -7.91 -10.81
N LEU A 303 -7.39 -7.65 -12.09
CA LEU A 303 -8.33 -8.00 -13.16
C LEU A 303 -8.54 -9.54 -13.28
N VAL A 304 -7.46 -10.32 -13.20
CA VAL A 304 -7.49 -11.79 -13.24
C VAL A 304 -8.22 -12.36 -12.03
N ASN A 305 -7.93 -11.83 -10.83
CA ASN A 305 -8.53 -12.27 -9.56
C ASN A 305 -10.04 -12.01 -9.48
N ASN A 306 -10.53 -10.97 -10.15
CA ASN A 306 -11.96 -10.65 -10.22
C ASN A 306 -12.65 -11.25 -11.47
N ALA A 307 -12.04 -12.24 -12.14
CA ALA A 307 -12.69 -13.00 -13.20
C ALA A 307 -13.55 -14.11 -12.57
N PRO A 308 -14.80 -14.33 -13.02
CA PRO A 308 -15.64 -15.39 -12.47
C PRO A 308 -14.94 -16.75 -12.65
N THR A 309 -14.85 -17.51 -11.57
CA THR A 309 -14.53 -18.93 -11.62
C THR A 309 -15.71 -19.66 -12.25
N ILE A 310 -15.43 -20.47 -13.27
CA ILE A 310 -16.42 -21.16 -14.10
C ILE A 310 -17.36 -22.05 -13.26
N ASP A 311 -16.93 -22.45 -12.05
CA ASP A 311 -17.71 -23.34 -11.16
C ASP A 311 -18.83 -22.64 -10.36
N GLU A 312 -18.87 -21.29 -10.32
CA GLU A 312 -19.95 -20.56 -9.64
C GLU A 312 -21.14 -20.25 -10.58
N GLU A 313 -20.94 -20.28 -11.90
CA GLU A 313 -22.02 -20.09 -12.87
C GLU A 313 -22.87 -21.35 -13.02
N SER A 314 -22.32 -22.56 -12.83
CA SER A 314 -23.10 -23.82 -12.91
C SER A 314 -24.00 -24.04 -11.69
N ASN A 315 -23.63 -23.53 -10.51
CA ASN A 315 -24.40 -23.72 -9.28
C ASN A 315 -25.53 -22.68 -9.09
N ASN A 316 -25.58 -21.63 -9.91
CA ASN A 316 -26.59 -20.57 -9.81
C ASN A 316 -27.78 -20.74 -10.75
N ILE A 317 -27.69 -21.60 -11.77
CA ILE A 317 -28.78 -21.78 -12.75
C ILE A 317 -29.92 -22.63 -12.15
N ASP A 318 -29.64 -23.49 -11.16
CA ASP A 318 -30.66 -24.37 -10.57
C ASP A 318 -31.38 -23.80 -9.33
N ARG A 319 -31.09 -22.55 -8.91
CA ARG A 319 -31.75 -21.91 -7.75
C ARG A 319 -32.66 -20.73 -8.08
N GLU A 320 -32.95 -20.49 -9.36
CA GLU A 320 -33.86 -19.40 -9.76
C GLU A 320 -35.35 -19.75 -9.60
N ILE A 321 -35.68 -20.97 -9.16
CA ILE A 321 -37.05 -21.37 -8.83
C ILE A 321 -37.09 -21.80 -7.36
N VAL A 322 -37.72 -20.97 -6.53
CA VAL A 322 -37.97 -21.16 -5.08
C VAL A 322 -36.84 -20.69 -4.15
N SER A 323 -36.83 -19.40 -3.83
CA SER A 323 -37.11 -18.94 -2.44
C SER A 323 -36.97 -17.42 -2.33
N THR A 324 -38.08 -16.78 -2.04
CA THR A 324 -38.17 -15.42 -1.53
C THR A 324 -37.60 -15.36 -0.11
N ASN A 325 -36.55 -14.55 0.12
CA ASN A 325 -36.32 -13.63 1.26
C ASN A 325 -34.80 -13.42 1.59
N HIS A 326 -34.43 -12.14 1.74
CA HIS A 326 -33.26 -11.54 2.43
C HIS A 326 -31.85 -11.43 1.78
N ASP A 327 -31.65 -10.33 1.02
CA ASP A 327 -30.73 -9.19 1.25
C ASP A 327 -29.22 -9.34 1.59
N GLN A 328 -28.56 -10.47 1.37
CA GLN A 328 -27.07 -10.49 1.43
C GLN A 328 -26.34 -11.10 0.22
N ALA A 329 -27.04 -11.80 -0.68
CA ALA A 329 -26.41 -12.48 -1.83
C ALA A 329 -26.29 -11.63 -3.12
N GLY A 330 -26.99 -10.48 -3.21
CA GLY A 330 -27.07 -9.69 -4.46
C GLY A 330 -25.95 -8.67 -4.71
N SER A 331 -25.06 -8.41 -3.75
CA SER A 331 -24.09 -7.31 -3.83
C SER A 331 -22.73 -7.71 -4.42
N ALA A 332 -22.28 -8.95 -4.19
CA ALA A 332 -21.00 -9.46 -4.65
C ALA A 332 -20.84 -9.48 -6.19
N PRO A 333 -21.79 -10.00 -7.00
CA PRO A 333 -21.63 -10.02 -8.47
C PRO A 333 -21.60 -8.62 -9.08
N LYS A 334 -22.28 -7.65 -8.46
CA LYS A 334 -22.22 -6.23 -8.87
C LYS A 334 -20.85 -5.63 -8.56
N GLN A 335 -20.33 -5.87 -7.36
CA GLN A 335 -19.02 -5.43 -6.91
C GLN A 335 -17.86 -5.95 -7.79
N PHE A 336 -17.92 -7.22 -8.22
CA PHE A 336 -16.94 -7.80 -9.15
C PHE A 336 -16.96 -7.12 -10.52
N LYS A 337 -18.15 -6.87 -11.07
CA LYS A 337 -18.32 -6.17 -12.35
C LYS A 337 -17.77 -4.75 -12.29
N GLU A 338 -18.00 -4.04 -11.19
CA GLU A 338 -17.49 -2.68 -10.96
C GLU A 338 -15.95 -2.65 -10.89
N LEU A 339 -15.33 -3.54 -10.10
CA LEU A 339 -13.87 -3.66 -10.02
C LEU A 339 -13.25 -3.99 -11.39
N ARG A 340 -13.84 -4.96 -12.10
CA ARG A 340 -13.37 -5.36 -13.43
C ARG A 340 -13.45 -4.20 -14.42
N SER A 341 -14.57 -3.47 -14.44
CA SER A 341 -14.75 -2.28 -15.26
C SER A 341 -13.71 -1.21 -14.93
N LEU A 342 -13.42 -0.99 -13.65
CA LEU A 342 -12.42 -0.03 -13.21
C LEU A 342 -11.00 -0.43 -13.64
N CYS A 343 -10.60 -1.70 -13.51
CA CYS A 343 -9.32 -2.19 -14.01
C CYS A 343 -9.16 -1.93 -15.51
N LEU A 344 -10.18 -2.25 -16.31
CA LEU A 344 -10.15 -2.02 -17.76
C LEU A 344 -10.04 -0.53 -18.10
N LYS A 345 -10.79 0.33 -17.41
CA LYS A 345 -10.69 1.79 -17.57
C LYS A 345 -9.29 2.32 -17.26
N ILE A 346 -8.65 1.78 -16.23
CA ILE A 346 -7.28 2.16 -15.86
C ILE A 346 -6.28 1.72 -16.93
N ILE A 347 -6.39 0.48 -17.43
CA ILE A 347 -5.52 -0.02 -18.51
C ILE A 347 -5.71 0.81 -19.78
N ALA A 348 -6.96 1.09 -20.17
CA ALA A 348 -7.26 1.93 -21.32
C ALA A 348 -6.67 3.34 -21.17
N LEU A 349 -6.78 3.94 -19.98
CA LEU A 349 -6.20 5.24 -19.67
C LEU A 349 -4.67 5.23 -19.79
N ALA A 350 -4.01 4.20 -19.25
CA ALA A 350 -2.56 4.04 -19.34
C ALA A 350 -2.12 3.89 -20.80
N LEU A 351 -2.70 2.97 -21.56
CA LEU A 351 -2.37 2.79 -22.99
C LEU A 351 -2.69 4.03 -23.82
N LYS A 352 -3.63 4.87 -23.37
CA LYS A 352 -3.92 6.14 -24.04
C LYS A 352 -2.93 7.24 -23.74
N LYS A 353 -2.42 7.30 -22.50
CA LYS A 353 -1.54 8.38 -22.04
C LYS A 353 -0.06 8.08 -22.31
N TYR A 354 0.32 6.80 -22.39
CA TYR A 354 1.69 6.34 -22.56
C TYR A 354 1.80 5.51 -23.85
N GLU A 355 1.82 6.19 -25.00
CA GLU A 355 1.76 5.54 -26.32
C GLU A 355 3.01 4.67 -26.60
N ASP A 356 4.19 5.09 -26.11
CA ASP A 356 5.47 4.38 -26.25
C ASP A 356 5.77 3.41 -25.07
N CYS A 357 4.76 2.99 -24.31
CA CYS A 357 4.97 2.08 -23.19
C CYS A 357 4.99 0.62 -23.66
N GLU A 358 6.16 0.00 -23.55
CA GLU A 358 6.31 -1.45 -23.70
C GLU A 358 5.99 -2.14 -22.36
N LEU A 359 4.74 -2.57 -22.20
CA LEU A 359 4.37 -3.47 -21.11
C LEU A 359 4.93 -4.87 -21.41
N GLY A 360 5.56 -5.49 -20.41
CA GLY A 360 6.23 -6.78 -20.56
C GLY A 360 5.29 -7.92 -20.97
N SER A 361 5.84 -9.03 -21.47
CA SER A 361 5.00 -10.09 -22.04
C SER A 361 4.06 -10.75 -21.02
N GLU A 362 4.54 -10.90 -19.78
CA GLU A 362 3.78 -11.39 -18.63
C GLU A 362 2.48 -10.61 -18.41
N PHE A 363 2.51 -9.28 -18.59
CA PHE A 363 1.31 -8.44 -18.45
C PHE A 363 0.24 -8.84 -19.49
N TRP A 364 0.64 -9.02 -20.74
CA TRP A 364 -0.29 -9.34 -21.82
C TRP A 364 -0.85 -10.75 -21.69
N ASP A 365 -0.06 -11.74 -21.29
CA ASP A 365 -0.55 -13.09 -20.98
C ASP A 365 -1.62 -13.07 -19.89
N LEU A 366 -1.40 -12.31 -18.81
CA LEU A 366 -2.38 -12.13 -17.73
C LEU A 366 -3.64 -11.40 -18.22
N PHE A 367 -3.48 -10.34 -19.01
CA PHE A 367 -4.60 -9.60 -19.57
C PHE A 367 -5.46 -10.47 -20.48
N PHE A 368 -4.83 -11.20 -21.40
CA PHE A 368 -5.54 -12.06 -22.34
C PHE A 368 -6.21 -13.23 -21.64
N SER A 369 -5.57 -13.86 -20.66
CA SER A 369 -6.20 -14.93 -19.87
C SER A 369 -7.46 -14.45 -19.12
N ALA A 370 -7.42 -13.25 -18.53
CA ALA A 370 -8.57 -12.63 -17.88
C ALA A 370 -9.69 -12.24 -18.86
N SER A 371 -9.35 -11.97 -20.13
CA SER A 371 -10.31 -11.66 -21.20
C SER A 371 -10.91 -12.92 -21.84
N GLN A 372 -10.14 -14.02 -21.90
CA GLN A 372 -10.49 -15.26 -22.59
C GLN A 372 -11.38 -16.20 -21.76
N ARG A 373 -11.35 -16.10 -20.41
CA ARG A 373 -12.29 -16.82 -19.53
C ARG A 373 -13.78 -16.60 -19.88
N ARG A 374 -14.11 -15.53 -20.58
CA ARG A 374 -15.47 -15.23 -21.09
C ARG A 374 -15.87 -16.01 -22.36
N ARG A 375 -14.92 -16.62 -23.08
CA ARG A 375 -15.16 -17.25 -24.39
C ARG A 375 -15.35 -18.76 -24.36
N ARG A 376 -15.09 -19.47 -23.25
CA ARG A 376 -15.30 -20.94 -23.24
C ARG A 376 -16.77 -21.37 -23.29
N THR A 377 -17.73 -20.47 -23.15
CA THR A 377 -19.16 -20.74 -23.42
C THR A 377 -19.51 -20.67 -24.92
N VAL A 378 -18.56 -20.26 -25.79
CA VAL A 378 -18.75 -20.28 -27.24
C VAL A 378 -17.50 -20.86 -27.88
N VAL A 379 -17.59 -22.15 -28.20
CA VAL A 379 -16.67 -22.97 -29.01
C VAL A 379 -15.42 -23.44 -28.26
N ALA A 380 -15.58 -24.59 -27.61
CA ALA A 380 -14.49 -25.54 -27.41
C ALA A 380 -14.06 -26.07 -28.78
N THR A 381 -12.92 -25.62 -29.27
CA THR A 381 -12.09 -26.44 -30.16
C THR A 381 -10.65 -25.99 -30.00
N THR A 382 -9.85 -26.90 -29.46
CA THR A 382 -8.40 -26.99 -29.53
C THR A 382 -7.90 -26.44 -30.86
N LEU A 383 -6.86 -25.60 -30.87
CA LEU A 383 -5.84 -25.56 -31.92
C LEU A 383 -4.80 -24.47 -31.64
N VAL A 384 -3.54 -24.84 -31.87
CA VAL A 384 -2.35 -23.98 -31.90
C VAL A 384 -2.61 -22.79 -32.82
N PHE A 385 -2.46 -21.56 -32.30
CA PHE A 385 -2.86 -20.35 -33.02
C PHE A 385 -1.76 -19.87 -33.98
N SER A 386 -2.07 -19.86 -35.28
CA SER A 386 -1.31 -19.13 -36.31
C SER A 386 -1.87 -17.70 -36.48
N PHE A 387 -0.97 -16.75 -36.77
CA PHE A 387 -1.22 -15.30 -36.92
C PHE A 387 -2.47 -14.93 -37.74
N PRO A 388 -2.81 -15.60 -38.87
CA PRO A 388 -4.00 -15.25 -39.66
C PRO A 388 -5.32 -15.53 -38.94
N VAL A 389 -5.39 -16.59 -38.12
CA VAL A 389 -6.63 -17.02 -37.46
C VAL A 389 -6.95 -16.13 -36.24
N LEU A 390 -5.92 -15.60 -35.56
CA LEU A 390 -6.11 -14.63 -34.48
C LEU A 390 -6.57 -13.27 -35.04
N MET A 391 -5.98 -12.83 -36.16
CA MET A 391 -6.38 -11.62 -36.87
C MET A 391 -7.80 -11.71 -37.43
N GLU A 392 -8.15 -12.84 -38.05
CA GLU A 392 -9.50 -13.10 -38.54
C GLU A 392 -10.49 -13.13 -37.38
N ARG A 393 -10.15 -13.75 -36.24
CA ARG A 393 -11.02 -13.74 -35.05
C ARG A 393 -11.12 -12.40 -34.34
N ILE A 394 -10.11 -11.53 -34.42
CA ILE A 394 -10.21 -10.14 -33.93
C ILE A 394 -11.05 -9.30 -34.88
N SER A 395 -10.93 -9.50 -36.20
CA SER A 395 -11.78 -8.87 -37.20
C SER A 395 -13.24 -9.31 -37.04
N THR A 396 -13.49 -10.60 -36.84
CA THR A 396 -14.81 -11.16 -36.52
C THR A 396 -15.31 -10.72 -35.14
N PHE A 397 -14.41 -10.52 -34.17
CA PHE A 397 -14.74 -9.92 -32.87
C PHE A 397 -15.20 -8.47 -33.02
N LEU A 398 -14.53 -7.66 -33.85
CA LEU A 398 -14.92 -6.29 -34.17
C LEU A 398 -16.23 -6.23 -34.97
N LEU A 399 -16.46 -7.17 -35.90
CA LEU A 399 -17.68 -7.26 -36.72
C LEU A 399 -18.91 -7.71 -35.91
N LEU A 400 -18.76 -8.71 -35.03
CA LEU A 400 -19.81 -9.11 -34.08
C LEU A 400 -20.05 -8.04 -33.00
N PHE A 401 -19.03 -7.23 -32.68
CA PHE A 401 -19.16 -6.05 -31.81
C PHE A 401 -19.85 -4.85 -32.46
N TYR A 402 -20.03 -4.79 -33.78
CA TYR A 402 -20.76 -3.68 -34.40
C TYR A 402 -22.27 -3.94 -34.52
N THR A 403 -22.72 -5.17 -34.24
CA THR A 403 -24.07 -5.65 -34.62
C THR A 403 -25.02 -5.92 -33.45
N ARG A 404 -24.62 -5.71 -32.18
CA ARG A 404 -25.52 -5.85 -31.00
C ARG A 404 -25.92 -4.48 -30.39
N PRO A 405 -27.20 -4.24 -30.00
CA PRO A 405 -27.65 -2.91 -29.59
C PRO A 405 -27.69 -2.65 -28.07
N LEU A 406 -27.23 -3.57 -27.22
CA LEU A 406 -27.19 -3.35 -25.75
C LEU A 406 -25.79 -3.58 -25.20
N TRP A 407 -25.09 -2.48 -24.93
CA TRP A 407 -23.72 -2.48 -24.44
C TRP A 407 -23.65 -2.41 -22.92
N LEU A 408 -22.87 -3.30 -22.30
CA LEU A 408 -22.30 -3.08 -20.98
C LEU A 408 -21.09 -2.16 -21.11
N HIS A 409 -20.97 -1.14 -20.24
CA HIS A 409 -19.91 -0.13 -20.31
C HIS A 409 -18.48 -0.73 -20.33
N SER A 410 -18.27 -1.92 -19.76
CA SER A 410 -16.97 -2.61 -19.75
C SER A 410 -16.56 -3.20 -21.11
N GLU A 411 -17.51 -3.42 -22.03
CA GLU A 411 -17.24 -4.01 -23.34
C GLU A 411 -16.73 -2.98 -24.34
N VAL A 412 -17.20 -1.74 -24.24
CA VAL A 412 -16.74 -0.59 -25.04
C VAL A 412 -15.28 -0.25 -24.74
N GLU A 413 -14.89 -0.29 -23.47
CA GLU A 413 -13.50 -0.04 -23.03
C GLU A 413 -12.54 -1.11 -23.59
N LEU A 414 -12.98 -2.36 -23.66
CA LEU A 414 -12.18 -3.47 -24.18
C LEU A 414 -11.91 -3.33 -25.69
N VAL A 415 -12.91 -2.87 -26.46
CA VAL A 415 -12.74 -2.53 -27.88
C VAL A 415 -11.77 -1.36 -28.04
N HIS A 416 -11.86 -0.32 -27.21
CA HIS A 416 -10.94 0.80 -27.26
C HIS A 416 -9.48 0.38 -27.00
N ILE A 417 -9.27 -0.52 -26.03
CA ILE A 417 -7.96 -1.12 -25.74
C ILE A 417 -7.44 -1.88 -26.97
N ILE A 418 -8.26 -2.77 -27.55
CA ILE A 418 -7.86 -3.58 -28.71
C ILE A 418 -7.49 -2.67 -29.89
N VAL A 419 -8.33 -1.68 -30.24
CA VAL A 419 -8.06 -0.75 -31.34
C VAL A 419 -6.76 0.03 -31.12
N LYS A 420 -6.43 0.40 -29.87
CA LYS A 420 -5.14 1.04 -29.56
C LYS A 420 -3.95 0.09 -29.67
N MET A 421 -4.08 -1.16 -29.23
CA MET A 421 -3.02 -2.16 -29.39
C MET A 421 -2.68 -2.40 -30.87
N PHE A 422 -3.69 -2.32 -31.76
CA PHE A 422 -3.49 -2.37 -33.21
C PHE A 422 -2.76 -1.15 -33.77
N LYS A 423 -3.01 0.04 -33.22
CA LYS A 423 -2.35 1.28 -33.66
C LYS A 423 -0.91 1.41 -33.15
N SER A 424 -0.59 0.85 -31.99
CA SER A 424 0.73 1.02 -31.36
C SER A 424 1.75 -0.06 -31.74
N SER A 425 1.48 -0.92 -32.73
CA SER A 425 2.37 -2.02 -33.17
C SER A 425 2.75 -3.06 -32.06
N VAL A 426 2.16 -2.95 -30.86
CA VAL A 426 2.45 -3.81 -29.70
C VAL A 426 2.13 -5.27 -29.97
N LEU A 427 1.06 -5.56 -30.74
CA LEU A 427 0.77 -6.94 -31.17
C LEU A 427 1.87 -7.49 -32.09
N PHE A 428 2.44 -6.66 -32.98
CA PHE A 428 3.43 -7.12 -33.94
C PHE A 428 4.72 -7.57 -33.23
N PHE A 429 5.21 -6.79 -32.26
CA PHE A 429 6.40 -7.11 -31.48
C PHE A 429 6.25 -8.28 -30.49
N TYR A 430 5.08 -8.41 -29.85
CA TYR A 430 4.77 -9.51 -28.93
C TYR A 430 4.83 -10.88 -29.62
N PHE A 431 4.31 -10.97 -30.85
CA PHE A 431 4.27 -12.23 -31.60
C PHE A 431 5.60 -12.55 -32.30
N THR A 432 6.41 -11.55 -32.68
CA THR A 432 7.76 -11.80 -33.24
C THR A 432 8.76 -12.33 -32.22
N SER A 433 8.57 -12.05 -30.92
CA SER A 433 9.50 -12.47 -29.86
C SER A 433 9.15 -13.82 -29.21
N HIS A 434 7.93 -14.34 -29.40
CA HIS A 434 7.46 -15.61 -28.83
C HIS A 434 7.26 -16.75 -29.85
N ILE A 435 7.59 -16.53 -31.13
CA ILE A 435 7.64 -17.59 -32.16
C ILE A 435 9.11 -17.89 -32.46
N PRO A 436 9.61 -19.13 -32.26
CA PRO A 436 10.95 -19.47 -32.72
C PRO A 436 11.00 -19.30 -34.24
N PHE A 437 12.00 -18.57 -34.74
CA PHE A 437 12.31 -18.38 -36.15
C PHE A 437 12.20 -19.70 -36.91
N PHE A 438 11.08 -19.94 -37.59
CA PHE A 438 11.03 -20.90 -38.67
C PHE A 438 11.60 -20.19 -39.89
N TYR A 439 12.82 -20.60 -40.26
CA TYR A 439 13.40 -20.32 -41.56
C TYR A 439 12.37 -20.65 -42.65
N PHE A 440 11.84 -19.63 -43.31
CA PHE A 440 11.25 -19.82 -44.62
C PHE A 440 12.39 -19.89 -45.63
N THR A 441 12.81 -21.10 -45.97
CA THR A 441 13.47 -21.35 -47.26
C THR A 441 12.46 -21.03 -48.35
N SER A 442 12.81 -20.05 -49.18
CA SER A 442 12.11 -19.72 -50.42
C SER A 442 12.05 -20.95 -51.32
N HIS A 443 10.84 -21.33 -51.74
CA HIS A 443 10.64 -21.90 -53.06
C HIS A 443 9.24 -21.55 -53.57
N GLU A 444 9.30 -20.79 -54.68
CA GLU A 444 8.28 -20.44 -55.70
C GLU A 444 7.07 -19.60 -55.31
#